data_AF-A0A6J2YLE5-F1
#
_entry.id   AF-A0A6J2YLE5-F1
#
_cell.length_a   1.000
_cell.length_b   1.000
_cell.length_c   1.000
_cell.angle_alpha   90.00
_cell.angle_beta   90.00
_cell.angle_gamma   90.00
#
_symmetry.space_group_name_H-M   'P 1'
#
loop_
_entity.id
_entity.type
_entity.pdbx_description
1 polymer ?
#
loop_
_entity_poly.entity_id
_entity_poly.type
_entity_poly.pdbx_seq_one_letter_code
_entity_poly.pdbx_strand_id
1 'polypeptide(L)'
;MGFFSNIKQQHGTTSVELLKTLANNYIKQASLRNRRIFLLRCRQKGLLPNHITQGTLNINSMLHHTRGNTGQRILNFNHRLRKNILNLEIKVTFCDLDNVEKTIKEITKRLYNCLPHNIVYDFIQRQKVKSNKTFLKIKRTNIKKINALIQYNLKSIKTQPKWFKNLTDVDIPQDIIDLISLGPKFCLCPTTNDISIPSLLADLERIIYNFDNEQKDTFRAQYTNIITNHIHKHHDDRPFLSDIFKKSKLFFKNHPELYILKSDKGNVTVAMYKDEYNAKSQELLDDDKYYLKLNRNPTYTFQLKANAIVNKLKDRGFIDNDTAKNIMAYNTIAPRFYTLPKIHKPTLSVRPIVSSINCPNGQLAKYITDILTRAYNVDNDYYVRDSFSFSTFINNFQIPPDYVIVSFDVVSLFTNLSMEVVLKSLRNNWNSISPCCPFDFETLERVIEFIFDSNFTIFNGTYYKQIFGTPMGSKISPILVNFVLDDLVKDCLHYMPHHIPFVKRYVDDLLLAVPKDQIGMTLEFFNTYDRHIQFTVEEETNRAVPFLDMLVMRTENNILKQNGIESHIVQIVSSATIHITQ
;
A
#
# COMPACT_ATOMS: atom_id res chain seq x y z
N MET A 1 -24.54 67.86 -8.84
CA MET A 1 -25.69 67.07 -8.34
C MET A 1 -25.55 65.61 -8.79
N GLY A 2 -25.89 64.64 -7.94
CA GLY A 2 -25.72 63.22 -8.25
C GLY A 2 -26.68 62.73 -9.36
N PHE A 3 -26.32 61.66 -10.07
CA PHE A 3 -27.14 61.06 -11.15
C PHE A 3 -28.61 60.86 -10.73
N PHE A 4 -28.84 60.29 -9.54
CA PHE A 4 -30.19 60.09 -9.00
C PHE A 4 -30.88 61.40 -8.59
N SER A 5 -30.14 62.44 -8.19
CA SER A 5 -30.69 63.76 -7.87
C SER A 5 -31.26 64.41 -9.13
N ASN A 6 -30.53 64.30 -10.24
CA ASN A 6 -30.91 64.87 -11.54
C ASN A 6 -32.13 64.15 -12.13
N ILE A 7 -32.13 62.80 -12.08
CA ILE A 7 -33.29 62.00 -12.51
C ILE A 7 -34.52 62.29 -11.65
N LYS A 8 -34.35 62.50 -10.33
CA LYS A 8 -35.45 62.83 -9.41
C LYS A 8 -36.13 64.15 -9.78
N GLN A 9 -35.33 65.17 -10.14
CA GLN A 9 -35.84 66.48 -10.54
C GLN A 9 -36.54 66.46 -11.91
N GLN A 10 -36.01 65.68 -12.87
CA GLN A 10 -36.51 65.68 -14.25
C GLN A 10 -37.63 64.65 -14.52
N HIS A 11 -37.64 63.53 -13.81
CA HIS A 11 -38.49 62.36 -14.13
C HIS A 11 -39.19 61.75 -12.90
N GLY A 12 -39.18 62.46 -11.77
CA GLY A 12 -39.88 62.06 -10.55
C GLY A 12 -39.19 60.97 -9.72
N THR A 13 -39.78 60.71 -8.54
CA THR A 13 -39.26 59.76 -7.54
C THR A 13 -39.38 58.31 -7.98
N THR A 14 -40.47 57.95 -8.67
CA THR A 14 -40.77 56.59 -9.14
C THR A 14 -39.69 56.06 -10.09
N SER A 15 -39.18 56.90 -11.00
CA SER A 15 -38.11 56.56 -11.94
C SER A 15 -36.80 56.23 -11.22
N VAL A 16 -36.49 56.95 -10.12
CA VAL A 16 -35.31 56.71 -9.29
C VAL A 16 -35.43 55.39 -8.53
N GLU A 17 -36.60 55.07 -8.00
CA GLU A 17 -36.86 53.80 -7.32
C GLU A 17 -36.72 52.61 -8.27
N LEU A 18 -37.25 52.72 -9.50
CA LEU A 18 -37.08 51.68 -10.53
C LEU A 18 -35.60 51.47 -10.87
N LEU A 19 -34.82 52.54 -11.04
CA LEU A 19 -33.36 52.44 -11.31
C LEU A 19 -32.59 51.80 -10.14
N LYS A 20 -32.92 52.15 -8.90
CA LYS A 20 -32.32 51.54 -7.70
C LYS A 20 -32.68 50.06 -7.60
N THR A 21 -33.94 49.72 -7.84
CA THR A 21 -34.44 48.34 -7.84
C THR A 21 -33.76 47.52 -8.94
N LEU A 22 -33.57 48.09 -10.13
CA LEU A 22 -32.83 47.46 -11.22
C LEU A 22 -31.38 47.17 -10.83
N ALA A 23 -30.67 48.16 -10.25
CA ALA A 23 -29.29 48.00 -9.80
C ALA A 23 -29.15 46.89 -8.74
N ASN A 24 -30.07 46.84 -7.77
CA ASN A 24 -30.12 45.79 -6.75
C ASN A 24 -30.35 44.40 -7.37
N ASN A 25 -31.26 44.29 -8.34
CA ASN A 25 -31.51 43.03 -9.04
C ASN A 25 -30.31 42.53 -9.85
N TYR A 26 -29.54 43.42 -10.49
CA TYR A 26 -28.28 43.03 -11.16
C TYR A 26 -27.21 42.49 -10.20
N ILE A 27 -27.13 43.03 -8.97
CA ILE A 27 -26.24 42.52 -7.92
C ILE A 27 -26.77 41.18 -7.40
N LYS A 28 -28.08 41.07 -7.15
CA LYS A 28 -28.74 39.83 -6.71
C LYS A 28 -28.55 38.71 -7.74
N GLN A 29 -28.69 39.01 -9.03
CA GLN A 29 -28.44 38.07 -10.12
C GLN A 29 -26.99 37.56 -10.11
N ALA A 30 -25.99 38.43 -9.96
CA ALA A 30 -24.58 38.02 -9.87
C ALA A 30 -24.31 37.12 -8.65
N SER A 31 -24.93 37.41 -7.51
CA SER A 31 -24.83 36.61 -6.30
C SER A 31 -25.46 35.22 -6.49
N LEU A 32 -26.69 35.17 -7.00
CA LEU A 32 -27.42 33.93 -7.25
C LEU A 32 -26.74 33.06 -8.32
N ARG A 33 -26.18 33.65 -9.38
CA ARG A 33 -25.39 32.91 -10.39
C ARG A 33 -24.17 32.24 -9.76
N ASN A 34 -23.48 32.93 -8.85
CA ASN A 34 -22.37 32.34 -8.11
C ASN A 34 -22.82 31.27 -7.11
N ARG A 35 -23.95 31.47 -6.41
CA ARG A 35 -24.54 30.46 -5.52
C ARG A 35 -24.85 29.19 -6.29
N ARG A 36 -25.49 29.31 -7.47
CA ARG A 36 -25.76 28.18 -8.36
C ARG A 36 -24.48 27.43 -8.72
N ILE A 37 -23.44 28.14 -9.18
CA ILE A 37 -22.15 27.52 -9.54
C ILE A 37 -21.53 26.82 -8.34
N PHE A 38 -21.55 27.44 -7.16
CA PHE A 38 -21.01 26.87 -5.93
C PHE A 38 -21.75 25.59 -5.52
N LEU A 39 -23.08 25.62 -5.43
CA LEU A 39 -23.88 24.45 -5.04
C LEU A 39 -23.76 23.30 -6.04
N LEU A 40 -23.74 23.60 -7.34
CA LEU A 40 -23.51 22.59 -8.38
C LEU A 40 -22.12 21.94 -8.25
N ARG A 41 -21.07 22.74 -7.99
CA ARG A 41 -19.73 22.20 -7.74
C ARG A 41 -19.67 21.36 -6.47
N CYS A 42 -20.34 21.77 -5.39
CA CYS A 42 -20.44 20.97 -4.17
C CYS A 42 -21.10 19.61 -4.47
N ARG A 43 -22.24 19.61 -5.19
CA ARG A 43 -22.92 18.38 -5.62
C ARG A 43 -22.01 17.48 -6.48
N GLN A 44 -21.32 18.07 -7.46
CA GLN A 44 -20.46 17.34 -8.39
C GLN A 44 -19.25 16.70 -7.68
N LYS A 45 -18.72 17.35 -6.63
CA LYS A 45 -17.60 16.86 -5.83
C LYS A 45 -18.01 16.02 -4.60
N GLY A 46 -19.31 15.76 -4.41
CA GLY A 46 -19.82 15.08 -3.21
C GLY A 46 -19.59 15.86 -1.91
N LEU A 47 -19.41 17.18 -1.98
CA LEU A 47 -19.18 18.05 -0.83
C LEU A 47 -20.50 18.62 -0.32
N LEU A 48 -20.61 18.77 1.00
CA LEU A 48 -21.74 19.43 1.64
C LEU A 48 -21.31 20.82 2.15
N PRO A 49 -22.01 21.91 1.77
CA PRO A 49 -21.77 23.23 2.32
C PRO A 49 -21.93 23.28 3.85
N ASN A 50 -21.11 24.09 4.52
CA ASN A 50 -21.12 24.24 5.98
C ASN A 50 -22.49 24.60 6.56
N HIS A 51 -23.27 25.43 5.87
CA HIS A 51 -24.60 25.83 6.38
C HIS A 51 -25.60 24.67 6.37
N ILE A 52 -25.47 23.72 5.44
CA ILE A 52 -26.32 22.51 5.40
C ILE A 52 -25.88 21.53 6.50
N THR A 53 -24.57 21.34 6.69
CA THR A 53 -24.06 20.46 7.74
C THR A 53 -24.38 21.01 9.13
N GLN A 54 -24.22 22.31 9.35
CA GLN A 54 -24.57 22.98 10.61
C GLN A 54 -26.08 23.00 10.85
N GLY A 55 -26.89 23.31 9.83
CA GLY A 55 -28.35 23.34 9.95
C GLY A 55 -28.99 21.98 10.25
N THR A 56 -28.27 20.88 10.06
CA THR A 56 -28.73 19.52 10.36
C THR A 56 -28.16 18.93 11.66
N LEU A 57 -27.38 19.71 12.43
CA LEU A 57 -26.77 19.23 13.67
C LEU A 57 -27.80 18.80 14.71
N ASN A 58 -28.90 19.53 14.85
CA ASN A 58 -29.94 19.21 15.82
C ASN A 58 -30.65 17.88 15.50
N ILE A 59 -30.81 17.55 14.21
CA ILE A 59 -31.39 16.26 13.79
C ILE A 59 -30.41 15.13 14.12
N ASN A 60 -29.12 15.35 13.87
CA ASN A 60 -28.08 14.40 14.26
C ASN A 60 -28.03 14.21 15.78
N SER A 61 -28.30 15.25 16.58
CA SER A 61 -28.28 15.14 18.02
C SER A 61 -29.50 14.45 18.62
N MET A 62 -30.63 14.47 17.92
CA MET A 62 -31.79 13.66 18.30
C MET A 62 -31.56 12.16 18.04
N LEU A 63 -30.71 11.82 17.08
CA LEU A 63 -30.44 10.44 16.65
C LEU A 63 -29.01 10.00 17.02
N HIS A 64 -28.61 10.17 18.28
CA HIS A 64 -27.30 9.79 18.78
C HIS A 64 -27.18 8.27 19.03
N HIS A 65 -27.05 7.49 17.95
CA HIS A 65 -26.65 6.09 18.05
C HIS A 65 -25.59 5.79 17.00
N THR A 66 -24.40 5.36 17.44
CA THR A 66 -23.23 5.19 16.56
C THR A 66 -22.82 3.73 16.38
N ARG A 67 -23.41 2.80 17.14
CA ARG A 67 -23.02 1.38 17.13
C ARG A 67 -23.95 0.52 16.27
N GLY A 68 -23.40 -0.54 15.69
CA GLY A 68 -24.14 -1.57 14.96
C GLY A 68 -24.93 -1.07 13.74
N ASN A 69 -25.81 -1.95 13.23
CA ASN A 69 -26.61 -1.69 12.02
C ASN A 69 -27.52 -0.45 12.16
N THR A 70 -28.04 -0.19 13.37
CA THR A 70 -28.87 0.98 13.66
C THR A 70 -28.09 2.28 13.52
N GLY A 71 -26.84 2.32 14.01
CA GLY A 71 -25.97 3.48 13.81
C GLY A 71 -25.66 3.73 12.33
N GLN A 72 -25.40 2.66 11.56
CA GLN A 72 -25.19 2.80 10.12
C GLN A 72 -26.43 3.30 9.37
N ARG A 73 -27.63 2.84 9.77
CA ARG A 73 -28.90 3.34 9.23
C ARG A 73 -29.08 4.83 9.47
N ILE A 74 -28.77 5.31 10.67
CA ILE A 74 -28.85 6.72 11.02
C ILE A 74 -27.85 7.56 10.22
N LEU A 75 -26.61 7.10 10.08
CA LEU A 75 -25.60 7.76 9.24
C LEU A 75 -26.06 7.87 7.78
N ASN A 76 -26.59 6.78 7.22
CA ASN A 76 -27.12 6.76 5.86
C ASN A 76 -28.33 7.70 5.68
N PHE A 77 -29.23 7.74 6.67
CA PHE A 77 -30.37 8.66 6.67
C PHE A 77 -29.89 10.12 6.68
N ASN A 78 -28.99 10.49 7.59
CA ASN A 78 -28.46 11.85 7.71
C ASN A 78 -27.74 12.28 6.43
N HIS A 79 -26.99 11.36 5.81
CA HIS A 79 -26.34 11.62 4.52
C HIS A 79 -27.36 11.90 3.40
N ARG A 80 -28.41 11.06 3.29
CA ARG A 80 -29.49 11.25 2.30
C ARG A 80 -30.24 12.57 2.52
N LEU A 81 -30.56 12.89 3.77
CA LEU A 81 -31.26 14.12 4.13
C LEU A 81 -30.46 15.36 3.69
N ARG A 82 -29.16 15.40 4.00
CA ARG A 82 -28.27 16.51 3.58
C ARG A 82 -28.16 16.63 2.07
N LYS A 83 -28.07 15.51 1.34
CA LYS A 83 -28.05 15.49 -0.14
C LYS A 83 -29.37 16.02 -0.73
N ASN A 84 -30.49 15.66 -0.12
CA ASN A 84 -31.80 16.16 -0.53
C ASN A 84 -31.95 17.67 -0.31
N ILE A 85 -31.51 18.19 0.85
CA ILE A 85 -31.48 19.63 1.12
C ILE A 85 -30.64 20.36 0.08
N LEU A 86 -29.43 19.86 -0.23
CA LEU A 86 -28.58 20.45 -1.27
C LEU A 86 -29.29 20.49 -2.63
N ASN A 87 -29.96 19.41 -3.03
CA ASN A 87 -30.69 19.36 -4.29
C ASN A 87 -31.89 20.32 -4.33
N LEU A 88 -32.62 20.46 -3.23
CA LEU A 88 -33.71 21.44 -3.11
C LEU A 88 -33.18 22.87 -3.16
N GLU A 89 -32.08 23.17 -2.47
CA GLU A 89 -31.45 24.49 -2.50
C GLU A 89 -30.98 24.87 -3.91
N ILE A 90 -30.45 23.90 -4.67
CA ILE A 90 -30.13 24.10 -6.09
C ILE A 90 -31.39 24.48 -6.87
N LYS A 91 -32.49 23.73 -6.73
CA LYS A 91 -33.77 24.01 -7.42
C LYS A 91 -34.31 25.39 -7.07
N VAL A 92 -34.35 25.76 -5.78
CA VAL A 92 -34.77 27.09 -5.32
C VAL A 92 -33.90 28.18 -5.94
N THR A 93 -32.58 27.98 -5.98
CA THR A 93 -31.66 28.96 -6.60
C THR A 93 -31.92 29.15 -8.09
N PHE A 94 -32.33 28.09 -8.82
CA PHE A 94 -32.75 28.21 -10.22
C PHE A 94 -34.03 29.03 -10.35
N CYS A 95 -35.07 28.73 -9.56
CA CYS A 95 -36.32 29.49 -9.57
C CYS A 95 -36.11 30.97 -9.23
N ASP A 96 -35.29 31.26 -8.22
CA ASP A 96 -34.95 32.63 -7.82
C ASP A 96 -34.22 33.39 -8.92
N LEU A 97 -33.32 32.72 -9.65
CA LEU A 97 -32.62 33.30 -10.80
C LEU A 97 -33.60 33.67 -11.91
N ASP A 98 -34.50 32.75 -12.27
CA ASP A 98 -35.49 32.99 -13.33
C ASP A 98 -36.43 34.14 -12.94
N ASN A 99 -36.86 34.22 -11.68
CA ASN A 99 -37.68 35.31 -11.16
C ASN A 99 -36.96 36.66 -11.21
N VAL A 100 -35.67 36.70 -10.83
CA VAL A 100 -34.84 37.92 -10.92
C VAL A 100 -34.62 38.32 -12.38
N GLU A 101 -34.44 37.36 -13.29
CA GLU A 101 -34.29 37.66 -14.73
C GLU A 101 -35.58 38.20 -15.36
N LYS A 102 -36.75 37.67 -14.97
CA LYS A 102 -38.06 38.21 -15.37
C LYS A 102 -38.27 39.63 -14.85
N THR A 103 -38.02 39.87 -13.55
CA THR A 103 -38.17 41.22 -12.95
C THR A 103 -37.20 42.24 -13.55
N ILE A 104 -35.96 41.85 -13.87
CA ILE A 104 -35.04 42.74 -14.60
C ILE A 104 -35.62 43.13 -15.97
N LYS A 105 -36.17 42.18 -16.74
CA LYS A 105 -36.79 42.46 -18.04
C LYS A 105 -38.00 43.40 -17.91
N GLU A 106 -38.87 43.15 -16.93
CA GLU A 106 -40.06 43.97 -16.67
C GLU A 106 -39.70 45.40 -16.25
N ILE A 107 -38.78 45.56 -15.30
CA ILE A 107 -38.32 46.89 -14.85
C ILE A 107 -37.62 47.62 -16.01
N THR A 108 -36.84 46.92 -16.83
CA THR A 108 -36.18 47.49 -18.00
C THR A 108 -37.21 48.02 -19.01
N LYS A 109 -38.26 47.25 -19.30
CA LYS A 109 -39.37 47.70 -20.17
C LYS A 109 -40.07 48.94 -19.61
N ARG A 110 -40.38 48.95 -18.31
CA ARG A 110 -40.97 50.13 -17.65
C ARG A 110 -40.07 51.36 -17.71
N LEU A 111 -38.76 51.19 -17.53
CA LEU A 111 -37.80 52.29 -17.61
C LEU A 111 -37.69 52.89 -19.01
N TYR A 112 -37.70 52.07 -20.06
CA TYR A 112 -37.72 52.58 -21.44
C TYR A 112 -39.02 53.34 -21.79
N ASN A 113 -40.12 53.08 -21.08
CA ASN A 113 -41.35 53.84 -21.23
C ASN A 113 -41.34 55.18 -20.47
N CYS A 114 -40.50 55.32 -19.43
CA CYS A 114 -40.49 56.49 -18.55
C CYS A 114 -39.27 57.42 -18.76
N LEU A 115 -38.20 56.93 -19.40
CA LEU A 115 -36.92 57.63 -19.52
C LEU A 115 -36.37 57.55 -20.96
N PRO A 116 -35.57 58.54 -21.38
CA PRO A 116 -34.87 58.52 -22.66
C PRO A 116 -33.99 57.27 -22.85
N HIS A 117 -33.99 56.73 -24.08
CA HIS A 117 -33.32 55.47 -24.41
C HIS A 117 -31.82 55.48 -24.09
N ASN A 118 -31.12 56.59 -24.35
CA ASN A 118 -29.69 56.76 -24.07
C ASN A 118 -29.38 56.64 -22.56
N ILE A 119 -30.18 57.28 -21.69
CA ILE A 119 -29.98 57.24 -20.24
C ILE A 119 -30.17 55.82 -19.70
N VAL A 120 -31.23 55.13 -20.14
CA VAL A 120 -31.52 53.75 -19.71
C VAL A 120 -30.43 52.79 -20.19
N TYR A 121 -30.00 52.92 -21.45
CA TYR A 121 -28.95 52.10 -22.02
C TYR A 121 -27.61 52.28 -21.27
N ASP A 122 -27.15 53.51 -21.07
CA ASP A 122 -25.90 53.80 -20.36
C ASP A 122 -25.93 53.30 -18.92
N PHE A 123 -27.06 53.46 -18.24
CA PHE A 123 -27.23 52.96 -16.89
C PHE A 123 -27.13 51.43 -16.84
N ILE A 124 -27.79 50.72 -17.76
CA ILE A 124 -27.72 49.25 -17.86
C ILE A 124 -26.29 48.78 -18.11
N GLN A 125 -25.54 49.43 -19.01
CA GLN A 125 -24.15 49.05 -19.28
C GLN A 125 -23.28 49.22 -18.03
N ARG A 126 -23.44 50.33 -17.30
CA ARG A 126 -22.75 50.53 -16.01
C ARG A 126 -23.13 49.46 -14.98
N GLN A 127 -24.41 49.07 -14.89
CA GLN A 127 -24.84 48.00 -13.98
C GLN A 127 -24.29 46.64 -14.37
N LYS A 128 -24.20 46.30 -15.66
CA LYS A 128 -23.58 45.06 -16.15
C LYS A 128 -22.11 44.97 -15.73
N VAL A 129 -21.35 46.05 -15.88
CA VAL A 129 -19.94 46.11 -15.43
C VAL A 129 -19.83 45.91 -13.92
N LYS A 130 -20.69 46.58 -13.13
CA LYS A 130 -20.71 46.44 -11.66
C LYS A 130 -21.11 45.03 -11.21
N SER A 131 -22.10 44.43 -11.89
CA SER A 131 -22.56 43.06 -11.68
C SER A 131 -21.43 42.06 -11.96
N ASN A 132 -20.68 42.23 -13.06
CA ASN A 132 -19.52 41.40 -13.39
C ASN A 132 -18.39 41.51 -12.36
N LYS A 133 -18.04 42.72 -11.90
CA LYS A 133 -17.05 42.91 -10.83
C LYS A 133 -17.49 42.19 -9.54
N THR A 134 -18.76 42.31 -9.18
CA THR A 134 -19.35 41.61 -8.02
C THR A 134 -19.30 40.09 -8.21
N PHE A 135 -19.63 39.61 -9.40
CA PHE A 135 -19.58 38.19 -9.74
C PHE A 135 -18.17 37.60 -9.55
N LEU A 136 -17.14 38.28 -10.08
CA LEU A 136 -15.75 37.83 -9.97
C LEU A 136 -15.25 37.85 -8.51
N LYS A 137 -15.63 38.86 -7.73
CA LYS A 137 -15.30 38.94 -6.30
C LYS A 137 -15.87 37.73 -5.54
N ILE A 138 -17.15 37.42 -5.73
CA ILE A 138 -17.80 36.27 -5.07
C ILE A 138 -17.21 34.95 -5.56
N LYS A 139 -16.92 34.82 -6.86
CA LYS A 139 -16.29 33.62 -7.44
C LYS A 139 -14.98 33.25 -6.74
N ARG A 140 -14.10 34.24 -6.50
CA ARG A 140 -12.82 34.03 -5.79
C ARG A 140 -13.05 33.50 -4.37
N THR A 141 -14.00 34.08 -3.64
CA THR A 141 -14.36 33.63 -2.29
C THR A 141 -14.93 32.21 -2.30
N ASN A 142 -15.79 31.88 -3.27
CA ASN A 142 -16.38 30.54 -3.39
C ASN A 142 -15.35 29.46 -3.71
N ILE A 143 -14.33 29.78 -4.52
CA ILE A 143 -13.20 28.86 -4.77
C ILE A 143 -12.45 28.56 -3.47
N LYS A 144 -12.14 29.58 -2.67
CA LYS A 144 -11.50 29.39 -1.36
C LYS A 144 -12.34 28.51 -0.44
N LYS A 145 -13.67 28.73 -0.40
CA LYS A 145 -14.61 27.90 0.38
C LYS A 145 -14.61 26.44 -0.07
N ILE A 146 -14.63 26.16 -1.37
CA ILE A 146 -14.60 24.79 -1.89
C ILE A 146 -13.29 24.10 -1.49
N ASN A 147 -12.14 24.77 -1.63
CA ASN A 147 -10.85 24.19 -1.26
C ASN A 147 -10.78 23.90 0.25
N ALA A 148 -11.32 24.79 1.09
CA ALA A 148 -11.42 24.55 2.53
C ALA A 148 -12.31 23.34 2.87
N LEU A 149 -13.43 23.14 2.16
CA LEU A 149 -14.29 21.96 2.33
C LEU A 149 -13.57 20.66 1.93
N ILE A 150 -12.78 20.68 0.85
CA ILE A 150 -11.98 19.53 0.42
C ILE A 150 -10.95 19.19 1.49
N GLN A 151 -10.20 20.18 1.98
CA GLN A 151 -9.20 19.96 3.03
C GLN A 151 -9.82 19.44 4.33
N TYR A 152 -10.98 19.96 4.73
CA TYR A 152 -11.70 19.45 5.90
C TYR A 152 -12.10 17.99 5.73
N ASN A 153 -12.62 17.61 4.56
CA ASN A 153 -12.98 16.23 4.25
C ASN A 153 -11.77 15.30 4.06
N LEU A 154 -10.60 15.81 3.67
CA LEU A 154 -9.35 15.04 3.67
C LEU A 154 -8.87 14.80 5.10
N LYS A 155 -8.89 15.83 5.96
CA LYS A 155 -8.52 15.70 7.38
C LYS A 155 -9.43 14.78 8.18
N SER A 156 -10.69 14.63 7.78
CA SER A 156 -11.61 13.68 8.42
C SER A 156 -11.31 12.23 8.05
N ILE A 157 -10.62 11.98 6.93
CA ILE A 157 -10.02 10.69 6.64
C ILE A 157 -8.77 10.60 7.50
N LYS A 158 -8.66 9.55 8.33
CA LYS A 158 -7.47 9.31 9.16
C LYS A 158 -6.24 9.11 8.25
N THR A 159 -5.50 10.17 7.98
CA THR A 159 -4.20 10.10 7.33
C THR A 159 -3.14 9.85 8.40
N GLN A 160 -2.15 9.04 8.06
CA GLN A 160 -0.97 8.84 8.89
C GLN A 160 0.20 9.51 8.16
N PRO A 161 0.67 10.69 8.59
CA PRO A 161 1.73 11.40 7.88
C PRO A 161 3.04 10.59 7.81
N LYS A 162 3.21 9.60 8.70
CA LYS A 162 4.33 8.65 8.69
C LYS A 162 4.34 7.69 7.50
N TRP A 163 3.21 7.54 6.77
CA TRP A 163 3.09 6.63 5.63
C TRP A 163 3.56 7.23 4.31
N PHE A 164 4.03 8.48 4.31
CA PHE A 164 4.73 9.05 3.17
C PHE A 164 6.06 9.68 3.62
N LYS A 165 7.14 9.38 2.90
CA LYS A 165 8.45 10.00 3.12
C LYS A 165 8.97 10.53 1.79
N ASN A 166 9.14 11.85 1.70
CA ASN A 166 9.79 12.47 0.55
C ASN A 166 11.30 12.55 0.82
N LEU A 167 12.10 11.88 -0.01
CA LEU A 167 13.58 11.93 0.04
C LEU A 167 14.14 12.90 -1.01
N THR A 168 13.28 13.70 -1.63
CA THR A 168 13.64 14.65 -2.68
C THR A 168 13.32 16.08 -2.28
N ASP A 169 13.93 17.04 -2.95
CA ASP A 169 13.65 18.47 -2.76
C ASP A 169 12.47 18.96 -3.62
N VAL A 170 11.79 18.06 -4.34
CA VAL A 170 10.63 18.40 -5.16
C VAL A 170 9.46 18.77 -4.27
N ASP A 171 8.90 19.96 -4.48
CA ASP A 171 7.71 20.45 -3.77
C ASP A 171 6.45 19.74 -4.30
N ILE A 172 6.02 18.71 -3.58
CA ILE A 172 4.81 17.95 -3.89
C ILE A 172 3.61 18.66 -3.26
N PRO A 173 2.57 19.01 -4.04
CA PRO A 173 1.36 19.64 -3.51
C PRO A 173 0.73 18.88 -2.33
N GLN A 174 0.28 19.60 -1.30
CA GLN A 174 -0.25 19.01 -0.07
C GLN A 174 -1.45 18.07 -0.32
N ASP A 175 -2.32 18.36 -1.29
CA ASP A 175 -3.45 17.46 -1.60
C ASP A 175 -3.00 16.11 -2.16
N ILE A 176 -1.86 16.07 -2.87
CA ILE A 176 -1.22 14.85 -3.35
C ILE A 176 -0.54 14.11 -2.20
N ILE A 177 0.17 14.82 -1.32
CA ILE A 177 0.79 14.24 -0.12
C ILE A 177 -0.28 13.57 0.76
N ASP A 178 -1.39 14.26 1.01
CA ASP A 178 -2.49 13.73 1.83
C ASP A 178 -3.08 12.46 1.22
N LEU A 179 -3.21 12.38 -0.11
CA LEU A 179 -3.69 11.19 -0.81
C LEU A 179 -2.71 10.01 -0.66
N ILE A 180 -1.42 10.24 -0.87
CA ILE A 180 -0.38 9.19 -0.79
C ILE A 180 -0.20 8.71 0.66
N SER A 181 -0.38 9.62 1.63
CA SER A 181 -0.33 9.34 3.06
C SER A 181 -1.50 8.48 3.58
N LEU A 182 -2.46 8.12 2.72
CA LEU A 182 -3.43 7.06 3.00
C LEU A 182 -2.81 5.67 2.97
N GLY A 183 -1.59 5.56 2.43
CA GLY A 183 -0.79 4.34 2.40
C GLY A 183 -1.11 3.43 1.21
N PRO A 184 -0.22 2.48 0.91
CA PRO A 184 -0.31 1.64 -0.29
C PRO A 184 -1.46 0.62 -0.27
N LYS A 185 -2.10 0.41 0.90
CA LYS A 185 -3.28 -0.46 1.04
C LYS A 185 -4.60 0.29 0.82
N PHE A 186 -4.55 1.62 0.67
CA PHE A 186 -5.75 2.41 0.40
C PHE A 186 -6.16 2.27 -1.07
N CYS A 187 -7.41 1.87 -1.29
CA CYS A 187 -7.98 1.76 -2.62
C CYS A 187 -9.05 2.83 -2.84
N LEU A 188 -9.04 3.44 -4.03
CA LEU A 188 -10.16 4.22 -4.53
C LEU A 188 -11.27 3.27 -4.98
N CYS A 189 -12.51 3.75 -5.00
CA CYS A 189 -13.61 2.97 -5.57
C CYS A 189 -13.30 2.68 -7.05
N PRO A 190 -13.25 1.40 -7.45
CA PRO A 190 -12.99 1.03 -8.84
C PRO A 190 -14.10 1.60 -9.73
N THR A 191 -13.72 2.09 -10.90
CA THR A 191 -14.71 2.46 -11.93
C THR A 191 -15.22 1.22 -12.63
N THR A 192 -16.39 1.30 -13.29
CA THR A 192 -17.00 0.16 -13.99
C THR A 192 -16.10 -0.47 -15.05
N ASN A 193 -15.15 0.30 -15.59
CA ASN A 193 -14.21 -0.17 -16.60
C ASN A 193 -12.96 -0.84 -15.99
N ASP A 194 -12.72 -0.65 -14.68
CA ASP A 194 -11.57 -1.23 -13.99
C ASP A 194 -11.82 -2.70 -13.59
N ILE A 195 -13.08 -3.15 -13.60
CA ILE A 195 -13.48 -4.49 -13.15
C ILE A 195 -13.85 -5.37 -14.34
N SER A 196 -13.12 -6.47 -14.54
CA SER A 196 -13.51 -7.52 -15.48
C SER A 196 -14.62 -8.38 -14.89
N ILE A 197 -15.87 -8.02 -15.19
CA ILE A 197 -17.05 -8.81 -14.78
C ILE A 197 -16.95 -10.28 -15.25
N PRO A 198 -16.51 -10.60 -16.49
CA PRO A 198 -16.35 -11.98 -16.90
C PRO A 198 -15.38 -12.78 -16.02
N SER A 199 -14.26 -12.15 -15.60
CA SER A 199 -13.30 -12.79 -14.69
C SER A 199 -13.95 -13.07 -13.34
N LEU A 200 -14.67 -12.10 -12.78
CA LEU A 200 -15.35 -12.25 -11.50
C LEU A 200 -16.40 -13.36 -11.52
N LEU A 201 -17.16 -13.47 -12.61
CA LEU A 201 -18.14 -14.55 -12.78
C LEU A 201 -17.45 -15.91 -12.91
N ALA A 202 -16.35 -15.99 -13.67
CA ALA A 202 -15.57 -17.22 -13.79
C ALA A 202 -14.96 -17.64 -12.43
N ASP A 203 -14.45 -16.68 -11.66
CA ASP A 203 -13.91 -16.91 -10.33
C ASP A 203 -15.00 -17.37 -9.36
N LEU A 204 -16.19 -16.74 -9.39
CA LEU A 204 -17.35 -17.18 -8.60
C LEU A 204 -17.71 -18.62 -8.94
N GLU A 205 -17.94 -18.94 -10.22
CA GLU A 205 -18.32 -20.29 -10.66
C GLU A 205 -17.28 -21.33 -10.25
N ARG A 206 -15.99 -20.98 -10.29
CA ARG A 206 -14.91 -21.84 -9.81
C ARG A 206 -15.00 -22.07 -8.30
N ILE A 207 -15.30 -21.05 -7.51
CA ILE A 207 -15.42 -21.15 -6.05
C ILE A 207 -16.66 -21.97 -5.67
N ILE A 208 -17.80 -21.70 -6.29
CA ILE A 208 -19.06 -22.36 -5.94
C ILE A 208 -19.17 -23.77 -6.53
N TYR A 209 -18.22 -24.21 -7.36
CA TYR A 209 -18.28 -25.51 -8.06
C TYR A 209 -18.59 -26.70 -7.13
N ASN A 210 -17.98 -26.72 -5.94
CA ASN A 210 -18.14 -27.79 -4.94
C ASN A 210 -19.30 -27.60 -3.96
N PHE A 211 -20.09 -26.52 -4.09
CA PHE A 211 -21.24 -26.26 -3.22
C PHE A 211 -22.49 -27.00 -3.71
N ASP A 212 -23.49 -27.15 -2.84
CA ASP A 212 -24.79 -27.68 -3.23
C ASP A 212 -25.53 -26.72 -4.19
N ASN A 213 -26.57 -27.21 -4.87
CA ASN A 213 -27.25 -26.43 -5.90
C ASN A 213 -28.00 -25.22 -5.31
N GLU A 214 -28.56 -25.35 -4.10
CA GLU A 214 -29.30 -24.27 -3.45
C GLU A 214 -28.38 -23.13 -3.00
N GLN A 215 -27.21 -23.44 -2.44
CA GLN A 215 -26.19 -22.45 -2.10
C GLN A 215 -25.61 -21.81 -3.36
N LYS A 216 -25.35 -22.58 -4.43
CA LYS A 216 -24.90 -22.05 -5.73
C LYS A 216 -25.84 -20.96 -6.24
N ASP A 217 -27.14 -21.23 -6.27
CA ASP A 217 -28.13 -20.27 -6.77
C ASP A 217 -28.27 -19.06 -5.84
N THR A 218 -28.20 -19.27 -4.53
CA THR A 218 -28.18 -18.17 -3.55
C THR A 218 -26.97 -17.25 -3.76
N PHE A 219 -25.77 -17.82 -3.92
CA PHE A 219 -24.55 -17.07 -4.17
C PHE A 219 -24.60 -16.35 -5.51
N ARG A 220 -25.07 -17.01 -6.58
CA ARG A 220 -25.28 -16.36 -7.89
C ARG A 220 -26.23 -15.17 -7.79
N ALA A 221 -27.35 -15.30 -7.08
CA ALA A 221 -28.31 -14.21 -6.89
C ALA A 221 -27.70 -13.03 -6.10
N GLN A 222 -27.00 -13.32 -5.00
CA GLN A 222 -26.31 -12.30 -4.21
C GLN A 222 -25.23 -11.58 -5.03
N TYR A 223 -24.41 -12.34 -5.75
CA TYR A 223 -23.32 -11.83 -6.56
C TYR A 223 -23.84 -11.00 -7.75
N THR A 224 -24.88 -11.49 -8.42
CA THR A 224 -25.58 -10.76 -9.50
C THR A 224 -26.14 -9.45 -8.96
N ASN A 225 -26.78 -9.45 -7.80
CA ASN A 225 -27.28 -8.22 -7.18
C ASN A 225 -26.13 -7.23 -6.86
N ILE A 226 -24.99 -7.71 -6.37
CA ILE A 226 -23.81 -6.86 -6.12
C ILE A 226 -23.28 -6.24 -7.43
N ILE A 227 -23.08 -7.07 -8.47
CA ILE A 227 -22.62 -6.60 -9.79
C ILE A 227 -23.61 -5.58 -10.37
N THR A 228 -24.90 -5.92 -10.36
CA THR A 228 -25.97 -5.07 -10.90
C THR A 228 -26.04 -3.75 -10.16
N ASN A 229 -25.91 -3.76 -8.83
CA ASN A 229 -25.77 -2.55 -8.03
C ASN A 229 -24.52 -1.76 -8.40
N HIS A 230 -23.37 -2.40 -8.63
CA HIS A 230 -22.14 -1.70 -9.03
C HIS A 230 -22.27 -1.05 -10.41
N ILE A 231 -22.87 -1.74 -11.39
CA ILE A 231 -23.12 -1.21 -12.74
C ILE A 231 -24.07 -0.01 -12.68
N HIS A 232 -25.14 -0.09 -11.89
CA HIS A 232 -26.19 0.94 -11.90
C HIS A 232 -25.99 2.06 -10.86
N LYS A 233 -25.26 1.82 -9.75
CA LYS A 233 -24.95 2.84 -8.74
C LYS A 233 -23.56 3.40 -8.96
N HIS A 234 -23.46 4.35 -9.89
CA HIS A 234 -22.29 5.23 -10.04
C HIS A 234 -22.24 6.30 -8.94
N HIS A 235 -22.08 5.90 -7.68
CA HIS A 235 -21.78 6.84 -6.61
C HIS A 235 -20.45 6.49 -5.98
N ASP A 236 -19.39 7.12 -6.51
CA ASP A 236 -18.24 7.42 -5.68
C ASP A 236 -18.73 8.36 -4.57
N ASP A 237 -18.75 7.88 -3.34
CA ASP A 237 -19.13 8.67 -2.18
C ASP A 237 -18.12 9.80 -1.92
N ARG A 238 -16.93 9.77 -2.57
CA ARG A 238 -15.87 10.77 -2.45
C ARG A 238 -15.26 11.16 -3.81
N PRO A 239 -16.04 11.79 -4.72
CA PRO A 239 -15.57 12.16 -6.06
C PRO A 239 -14.34 13.07 -6.07
N PHE A 240 -14.16 13.85 -4.99
CA PHE A 240 -12.99 14.72 -4.83
C PHE A 240 -11.68 13.93 -4.75
N LEU A 241 -11.67 12.68 -4.28
CA LEU A 241 -10.47 11.84 -4.25
C LEU A 241 -10.07 11.41 -5.68
N SER A 242 -11.05 11.12 -6.54
CA SER A 242 -10.79 10.83 -7.96
C SER A 242 -10.18 12.03 -8.69
N ASP A 243 -10.67 13.25 -8.39
CA ASP A 243 -10.08 14.48 -8.92
C ASP A 243 -8.63 14.66 -8.47
N ILE A 244 -8.34 14.44 -7.18
CA ILE A 244 -6.98 14.54 -6.64
C ILE A 244 -6.09 13.46 -7.28
N PHE A 245 -6.55 12.22 -7.39
CA PHE A 245 -5.80 11.14 -8.03
C PHE A 245 -5.44 11.44 -9.49
N LYS A 246 -6.36 12.03 -10.26
CA LYS A 246 -6.07 12.49 -11.63
C LYS A 246 -5.00 13.58 -11.65
N LYS A 247 -5.06 14.54 -10.72
CA LYS A 247 -4.02 15.55 -10.55
C LYS A 247 -2.68 14.92 -10.16
N SER A 248 -2.68 13.96 -9.24
CA SER A 248 -1.47 13.23 -8.83
C SER A 248 -0.83 12.52 -10.02
N LYS A 249 -1.62 11.83 -10.85
CA LYS A 249 -1.13 11.22 -12.09
C LYS A 249 -0.50 12.24 -13.04
N LEU A 250 -1.15 13.39 -13.22
CA LEU A 250 -0.62 14.46 -14.08
C LEU A 250 0.68 15.05 -13.50
N PHE A 251 0.73 15.27 -12.19
CA PHE A 251 1.91 15.75 -11.49
C PHE A 251 3.09 14.80 -11.70
N PHE A 252 2.95 13.51 -11.39
CA PHE A 252 4.04 12.54 -11.58
C PHE A 252 4.40 12.30 -13.05
N LYS A 253 3.47 12.52 -13.99
CA LYS A 253 3.79 12.52 -15.42
C LYS A 253 4.69 13.70 -15.81
N ASN A 254 4.52 14.85 -15.16
CA ASN A 254 5.33 16.05 -15.39
C ASN A 254 6.65 16.03 -14.59
N HIS A 255 6.81 15.09 -13.65
CA HIS A 255 8.01 14.89 -12.84
C HIS A 255 8.61 13.48 -13.09
N PRO A 256 9.10 13.17 -14.31
CA PRO A 256 9.65 11.86 -14.66
C PRO A 256 10.93 11.49 -13.88
N GLU A 257 11.57 12.47 -13.24
CA GLU A 257 12.71 12.32 -12.34
C GLU A 257 12.33 11.65 -11.01
N LEU A 258 11.05 11.56 -10.66
CA LEU A 258 10.58 10.99 -9.40
C LEU A 258 10.13 9.53 -9.56
N TYR A 259 10.58 8.69 -8.64
CA TYR A 259 9.98 7.38 -8.37
C TYR A 259 9.16 7.40 -7.10
N ILE A 260 7.96 6.81 -7.18
CA ILE A 260 7.09 6.54 -6.04
C ILE A 260 7.16 5.04 -5.73
N LEU A 261 7.86 4.72 -4.66
CA LEU A 261 8.26 3.35 -4.31
C LEU A 261 7.59 2.91 -3.01
N LYS A 262 7.44 1.59 -2.85
CA LYS A 262 7.12 1.01 -1.55
C LYS A 262 8.40 0.86 -0.74
N SER A 263 8.36 1.21 0.53
CA SER A 263 9.45 0.94 1.48
C SER A 263 9.56 -0.55 1.82
N ASP A 264 10.74 -0.95 2.30
CA ASP A 264 11.03 -2.30 2.77
C ASP A 264 10.23 -2.69 4.03
N LYS A 265 10.10 -1.78 5.00
CA LYS A 265 9.39 -1.98 6.28
C LYS A 265 8.44 -0.81 6.58
N GLY A 266 7.35 -1.09 7.30
CA GLY A 266 6.46 -0.05 7.85
C GLY A 266 5.33 0.42 6.93
N ASN A 267 5.14 -0.21 5.76
CA ASN A 267 4.06 0.12 4.82
C ASN A 267 4.05 1.60 4.36
N VAL A 268 5.24 2.21 4.26
CA VAL A 268 5.44 3.60 3.89
C VAL A 268 5.67 3.71 2.37
N THR A 269 5.11 4.75 1.75
CA THR A 269 5.41 5.16 0.38
C THR A 269 6.55 6.17 0.37
N VAL A 270 7.53 5.98 -0.51
CA VAL A 270 8.75 6.79 -0.58
C VAL A 270 8.82 7.48 -1.94
N ALA A 271 9.01 8.80 -1.94
CA ALA A 271 9.41 9.53 -3.14
C ALA A 271 10.93 9.65 -3.16
N MET A 272 11.56 9.27 -4.27
CA MET A 272 13.02 9.25 -4.44
C MET A 272 13.39 9.65 -5.87
N TYR A 273 14.56 10.27 -6.06
CA TYR A 273 15.06 10.55 -7.39
C TYR A 273 15.37 9.25 -8.14
N LYS A 274 14.97 9.19 -9.41
CA LYS A 274 15.17 8.05 -10.29
C LYS A 274 16.66 7.74 -10.47
N ASP A 275 17.50 8.75 -10.59
CA ASP A 275 18.94 8.58 -10.77
C ASP A 275 19.61 8.00 -9.52
N GLU A 276 19.24 8.50 -8.34
CA GLU A 276 19.72 7.96 -7.07
C GLU A 276 19.26 6.50 -6.87
N TYR A 277 18.01 6.19 -7.22
CA TYR A 277 17.49 4.83 -7.17
C TYR A 277 18.25 3.89 -8.11
N ASN A 278 18.48 4.34 -9.34
CA ASN A 278 19.21 3.58 -10.36
C ASN A 278 20.66 3.35 -9.93
N ALA A 279 21.34 4.38 -9.39
CA ALA A 279 22.71 4.27 -8.91
C ALA A 279 22.84 3.24 -7.80
N LYS A 280 22.01 3.32 -6.74
CA LYS A 280 22.02 2.33 -5.64
C LYS A 280 21.65 0.92 -6.08
N SER A 281 20.75 0.80 -7.06
CA SER A 281 20.37 -0.51 -7.61
C SER A 281 21.46 -1.10 -8.49
N GLN A 282 22.19 -0.25 -9.23
CA GLN A 282 23.29 -0.66 -10.08
C GLN A 282 24.53 -1.03 -9.26
N GLU A 283 24.81 -0.30 -8.17
CA GLU A 283 25.88 -0.63 -7.21
C GLU A 283 25.79 -2.09 -6.70
N LEU A 284 24.57 -2.59 -6.47
CA LEU A 284 24.36 -3.99 -6.07
C LEU A 284 24.63 -4.99 -7.22
N LEU A 285 24.41 -4.60 -8.47
CA LEU A 285 24.56 -5.45 -9.64
C LEU A 285 25.98 -5.41 -10.24
N ASP A 286 26.75 -4.37 -9.92
CA ASP A 286 28.16 -4.22 -10.29
C ASP A 286 29.10 -5.00 -9.35
N ASP A 287 28.57 -5.62 -8.29
CA ASP A 287 29.36 -6.51 -7.44
C ASP A 287 29.66 -7.84 -8.15
N ASP A 288 30.85 -7.91 -8.76
CA ASP A 288 31.38 -9.06 -9.48
C ASP A 288 31.51 -10.34 -8.62
N LYS A 289 31.40 -10.23 -7.28
CA LYS A 289 31.33 -11.41 -6.40
C LYS A 289 30.00 -12.17 -6.57
N TYR A 290 28.90 -11.45 -6.79
CA TYR A 290 27.55 -12.02 -6.79
C TYR A 290 26.90 -12.04 -8.17
N TYR A 291 27.24 -11.09 -9.03
CA TYR A 291 26.59 -10.91 -10.33
C TYR A 291 27.59 -10.90 -11.49
N LEU A 292 27.15 -11.48 -12.60
CA LEU A 292 27.86 -11.45 -13.88
C LEU A 292 26.97 -10.81 -14.93
N LYS A 293 27.46 -9.74 -15.56
CA LYS A 293 26.77 -9.09 -16.68
C LYS A 293 26.71 -10.00 -17.90
N LEU A 294 25.53 -10.13 -18.50
CA LEU A 294 25.29 -10.93 -19.70
C LEU A 294 25.10 -10.05 -20.94
N ASN A 295 25.73 -10.45 -22.04
CA ASN A 295 25.68 -9.71 -23.32
C ASN A 295 24.40 -9.97 -24.13
N ARG A 296 23.63 -11.01 -23.79
CA ARG A 296 22.44 -11.44 -24.53
C ARG A 296 21.36 -11.90 -23.57
N ASN A 297 20.11 -11.83 -24.03
CA ASN A 297 18.97 -12.36 -23.31
C ASN A 297 19.02 -13.91 -23.27
N PRO A 298 19.19 -14.54 -22.09
CA PRO A 298 19.32 -16.00 -21.99
C PRO A 298 17.96 -16.71 -21.82
N THR A 299 16.84 -15.97 -21.80
CA THR A 299 15.50 -16.49 -21.44
C THR A 299 15.12 -17.71 -22.26
N TYR A 300 15.20 -17.62 -23.59
CA TYR A 300 14.82 -18.73 -24.47
C TYR A 300 15.76 -19.95 -24.31
N THR A 301 17.05 -19.70 -24.14
CA THR A 301 18.04 -20.75 -23.91
C THR A 301 17.75 -21.52 -22.63
N PHE A 302 17.46 -20.83 -21.53
CA PHE A 302 17.10 -21.48 -20.27
C PHE A 302 15.73 -22.15 -20.34
N GLN A 303 14.78 -21.64 -21.12
CA GLN A 303 13.49 -22.30 -21.34
C GLN A 303 13.69 -23.66 -22.02
N LEU A 304 14.50 -23.71 -23.08
CA LEU A 304 14.81 -24.97 -23.77
C LEU A 304 15.50 -25.97 -22.84
N LYS A 305 16.48 -25.51 -22.05
CA LYS A 305 17.18 -26.36 -21.08
C LYS A 305 16.23 -26.89 -19.99
N ALA A 306 15.35 -26.04 -19.46
CA ALA A 306 14.35 -26.45 -18.46
C ALA A 306 13.41 -27.52 -19.03
N ASN A 307 12.87 -27.31 -20.23
CA ASN A 307 11.99 -28.29 -20.88
C ASN A 307 12.74 -29.58 -21.24
N ALA A 308 14.02 -29.51 -21.58
CA ALA A 308 14.84 -30.70 -21.80
C ALA A 308 15.01 -31.53 -20.52
N ILE A 309 15.17 -30.89 -19.35
CA ILE A 309 15.20 -31.58 -18.06
C ILE A 309 13.84 -32.25 -17.79
N VAL A 310 12.73 -31.54 -17.98
CA VAL A 310 11.38 -32.10 -17.81
C VAL A 310 11.14 -33.31 -18.71
N ASN A 311 11.56 -33.23 -19.98
CA ASN A 311 11.47 -34.37 -20.90
C ASN A 311 12.31 -35.55 -20.40
N LYS A 312 13.55 -35.33 -19.95
CA LYS A 312 14.38 -36.40 -19.37
C LYS A 312 13.74 -37.06 -18.15
N LEU A 313 13.11 -36.29 -17.26
CA LEU A 313 12.40 -36.83 -16.09
C LEU A 313 11.23 -37.72 -16.52
N LYS A 314 10.47 -37.28 -17.52
CA LYS A 314 9.34 -38.02 -18.09
C LYS A 314 9.80 -39.29 -18.81
N ASP A 315 10.82 -39.20 -19.66
CA ASP A 315 11.33 -40.32 -20.46
C ASP A 315 11.94 -41.42 -19.56
N ARG A 316 12.47 -41.05 -18.38
CA ARG A 316 12.93 -41.98 -17.34
C ARG A 316 11.80 -42.55 -16.48
N GLY A 317 10.55 -42.12 -16.67
CA GLY A 317 9.40 -42.56 -15.88
C GLY A 317 9.32 -41.97 -14.47
N PHE A 318 10.11 -40.95 -14.15
CA PHE A 318 10.07 -40.30 -12.83
C PHE A 318 8.83 -39.40 -12.64
N ILE A 319 8.26 -38.91 -13.74
CA ILE A 319 7.03 -38.12 -13.72
C ILE A 319 6.09 -38.58 -14.84
N ASP A 320 4.79 -38.48 -14.58
CA ASP A 320 3.75 -38.77 -15.56
C ASP A 320 3.57 -37.61 -16.56
N ASN A 321 2.79 -37.86 -17.62
CA ASN A 321 2.57 -36.91 -18.69
C ASN A 321 1.89 -35.61 -18.24
N ASP A 322 0.97 -35.68 -17.27
CA ASP A 322 0.24 -34.51 -16.83
C ASP A 322 1.09 -33.65 -15.90
N THR A 323 1.87 -34.26 -15.01
CA THR A 323 2.91 -33.56 -14.26
C THR A 323 3.92 -32.90 -15.19
N ALA A 324 4.41 -33.61 -16.22
CA ALA A 324 5.34 -33.03 -17.19
C ALA A 324 4.75 -31.79 -17.89
N LYS A 325 3.49 -31.86 -18.36
CA LYS A 325 2.79 -30.70 -18.96
C LYS A 325 2.70 -29.51 -18.00
N ASN A 326 2.42 -29.77 -16.72
CA ASN A 326 2.30 -28.73 -15.70
C ASN A 326 3.63 -28.03 -15.38
N ILE A 327 4.76 -28.77 -15.50
CA ILE A 327 6.10 -28.23 -15.23
C ILE A 327 6.69 -27.54 -16.47
N MET A 328 6.30 -27.94 -17.68
CA MET A 328 6.82 -27.32 -18.90
C MET A 328 6.59 -25.81 -18.95
N ALA A 329 7.61 -25.10 -19.41
CA ALA A 329 7.63 -23.65 -19.48
C ALA A 329 7.49 -23.17 -20.93
N TYR A 330 6.54 -22.28 -21.17
CA TYR A 330 6.25 -21.67 -22.47
C TYR A 330 6.09 -20.17 -22.31
N ASN A 331 6.48 -19.40 -23.34
CA ASN A 331 6.36 -17.94 -23.37
C ASN A 331 6.95 -17.26 -22.12
N THR A 332 8.11 -17.74 -21.69
CA THR A 332 8.75 -17.30 -20.45
C THR A 332 9.32 -15.89 -20.58
N ILE A 333 9.42 -15.20 -19.44
CA ILE A 333 9.89 -13.82 -19.36
C ILE A 333 11.14 -13.76 -18.48
N ALA A 334 12.06 -12.86 -18.81
CA ALA A 334 13.21 -12.56 -17.96
C ALA A 334 12.74 -12.07 -16.58
N PRO A 335 13.22 -12.65 -15.47
CA PRO A 335 12.94 -12.14 -14.12
C PRO A 335 13.33 -10.67 -14.00
N ARG A 336 12.54 -9.86 -13.28
CA ARG A 336 12.78 -8.41 -13.17
C ARG A 336 13.40 -8.07 -11.82
N PHE A 337 14.54 -7.37 -11.85
CA PHE A 337 15.16 -6.82 -10.66
C PHE A 337 14.56 -5.46 -10.33
N TYR A 338 14.25 -5.26 -9.05
CA TYR A 338 13.91 -3.95 -8.49
C TYR A 338 14.30 -3.92 -7.03
N THR A 339 14.47 -2.74 -6.47
CA THR A 339 14.87 -2.56 -5.08
C THR A 339 13.82 -1.82 -4.25
N LEU A 340 13.80 -2.08 -2.94
CA LEU A 340 12.93 -1.43 -1.97
C LEU A 340 13.76 -0.56 -1.01
N PRO A 341 13.47 0.74 -0.83
CA PRO A 341 14.21 1.60 0.09
C PRO A 341 14.08 1.19 1.57
N LYS A 342 15.22 1.03 2.26
CA LYS A 342 15.31 0.76 3.71
C LYS A 342 15.39 2.08 4.49
N ILE A 343 14.26 2.78 4.59
CA ILE A 343 14.18 4.12 5.20
C ILE A 343 14.30 4.15 6.75
N HIS A 344 14.38 2.98 7.38
CA HIS A 344 14.56 2.82 8.83
C HIS A 344 16.03 2.80 9.25
N LYS A 345 16.98 2.73 8.30
CA LYS A 345 18.42 2.81 8.57
C LYS A 345 18.91 4.27 8.50
N PRO A 346 19.97 4.65 9.24
CA PRO A 346 20.54 6.00 9.19
C PRO A 346 21.01 6.39 7.79
N THR A 347 21.68 5.45 7.10
CA THR A 347 22.10 5.59 5.71
C THR A 347 21.08 4.93 4.79
N LEU A 348 20.66 5.63 3.73
CA LEU A 348 19.73 5.10 2.75
C LEU A 348 20.38 3.92 2.01
N SER A 349 19.87 2.73 2.29
CA SER A 349 20.20 1.48 1.58
C SER A 349 18.94 0.91 0.93
N VAL A 350 19.10 -0.05 0.04
CA VAL A 350 17.98 -0.67 -0.67
C VAL A 350 18.01 -2.20 -0.51
N ARG A 351 16.84 -2.86 -0.50
CA ARG A 351 16.72 -4.32 -0.52
C ARG A 351 16.50 -4.79 -1.96
N PRO A 352 17.36 -5.64 -2.53
CA PRO A 352 17.12 -6.21 -3.86
C PRO A 352 15.98 -7.22 -3.83
N ILE A 353 15.11 -7.16 -4.84
CA ILE A 353 14.01 -8.10 -5.08
C ILE A 353 14.04 -8.53 -6.55
N VAL A 354 13.87 -9.83 -6.78
CA VAL A 354 13.74 -10.40 -8.13
C VAL A 354 12.32 -10.94 -8.29
N SER A 355 11.59 -10.42 -9.27
CA SER A 355 10.28 -10.94 -9.65
C SER A 355 10.44 -12.06 -10.67
N SER A 356 10.34 -13.30 -10.20
CA SER A 356 10.48 -14.52 -11.01
C SER A 356 9.14 -15.05 -11.54
N ILE A 357 8.19 -14.16 -11.85
CA ILE A 357 6.89 -14.53 -12.41
C ILE A 357 7.10 -15.00 -13.86
N ASN A 358 6.60 -16.19 -14.19
CA ASN A 358 6.71 -16.81 -15.52
C ASN A 358 8.15 -16.91 -16.04
N CYS A 359 9.13 -17.12 -15.15
CA CYS A 359 10.52 -17.34 -15.55
C CYS A 359 10.77 -18.76 -16.09
N PRO A 360 11.85 -19.00 -16.85
CA PRO A 360 12.16 -20.28 -17.48
C PRO A 360 12.16 -21.50 -16.54
N ASN A 361 12.72 -21.35 -15.34
CA ASN A 361 12.84 -22.41 -14.34
C ASN A 361 11.72 -22.38 -13.28
N GLY A 362 10.74 -21.49 -13.39
CA GLY A 362 9.84 -21.17 -12.29
C GLY A 362 8.89 -22.30 -11.87
N GLN A 363 8.38 -23.08 -12.82
CA GLN A 363 7.54 -24.25 -12.52
C GLN A 363 8.36 -25.46 -12.08
N LEU A 364 9.54 -25.65 -12.66
CA LEU A 364 10.49 -26.68 -12.22
C LEU A 364 10.92 -26.44 -10.77
N ALA A 365 11.29 -25.20 -10.43
CA ALA A 365 11.62 -24.81 -9.07
C ALA A 365 10.44 -25.04 -8.12
N LYS A 366 9.21 -24.68 -8.52
CA LYS A 366 7.99 -24.95 -7.73
C LYS A 366 7.81 -26.44 -7.46
N TYR A 367 7.96 -27.28 -8.48
CA TYR A 367 7.79 -28.72 -8.34
C TYR A 367 8.79 -29.32 -7.35
N ILE A 368 10.05 -28.89 -7.39
CA ILE A 368 11.05 -29.30 -6.41
C ILE A 368 10.73 -28.74 -5.02
N THR A 369 10.28 -27.48 -4.91
CA THR A 369 9.81 -26.92 -3.64
C THR A 369 8.72 -27.81 -3.04
N ASP A 370 7.71 -28.22 -3.82
CA ASP A 370 6.60 -29.03 -3.33
C ASP A 370 7.08 -30.39 -2.81
N ILE A 371 8.12 -30.99 -3.41
CA ILE A 371 8.77 -32.22 -2.92
C ILE A 371 9.47 -31.95 -1.58
N LEU A 372 10.33 -30.93 -1.53
CA LEU A 372 11.14 -30.61 -0.36
C LEU A 372 10.27 -30.17 0.82
N THR A 373 9.19 -29.44 0.58
CA THR A 373 8.24 -29.02 1.62
C THR A 373 7.50 -30.20 2.23
N ARG A 374 7.16 -31.25 1.45
CA ARG A 374 6.56 -32.47 2.02
C ARG A 374 7.54 -33.26 2.89
N ALA A 375 8.84 -33.21 2.56
CA ALA A 375 9.89 -33.89 3.30
C ALA A 375 10.38 -33.12 4.53
N TYR A 376 10.14 -31.81 4.59
CA TYR A 376 10.68 -30.95 5.63
C TYR A 376 9.92 -31.12 6.95
N ASN A 377 10.67 -31.37 8.03
CA ASN A 377 10.09 -31.52 9.36
C ASN A 377 9.79 -30.13 9.97
N VAL A 378 8.52 -29.74 9.93
CA VAL A 378 8.03 -28.48 10.49
C VAL A 378 8.00 -28.52 12.03
N ASP A 379 7.93 -29.71 12.63
CA ASP A 379 7.83 -29.91 14.08
C ASP A 379 9.20 -30.06 14.75
N ASN A 380 10.26 -29.50 14.15
CA ASN A 380 11.57 -29.50 14.77
C ASN A 380 11.62 -28.53 15.97
N ASP A 381 12.46 -28.82 16.95
CA ASP A 381 12.49 -28.08 18.23
C ASP A 381 12.90 -26.61 18.09
N TYR A 382 13.50 -26.22 16.96
CA TYR A 382 14.02 -24.88 16.73
C TYR A 382 13.03 -24.01 15.94
N TYR A 383 12.26 -24.59 15.04
CA TYR A 383 11.42 -23.87 14.08
C TYR A 383 10.21 -23.23 14.75
N VAL A 384 10.00 -21.96 14.45
CA VAL A 384 8.81 -21.21 14.84
C VAL A 384 7.97 -20.95 13.61
N ARG A 385 6.70 -21.38 13.65
CA ARG A 385 5.76 -21.16 12.55
C ARG A 385 5.19 -19.74 12.54
N ASP A 386 4.81 -19.24 13.71
CA ASP A 386 4.13 -17.95 13.84
C ASP A 386 4.27 -17.38 15.28
N SER A 387 3.95 -16.10 15.42
CA SER A 387 4.01 -15.37 16.69
C SER A 387 3.14 -15.97 17.80
N PHE A 388 2.04 -16.68 17.47
CA PHE A 388 1.16 -17.30 18.47
C PHE A 388 1.77 -18.59 19.04
N SER A 389 2.35 -19.42 18.17
CA SER A 389 3.07 -20.63 18.58
C SER A 389 4.27 -20.29 19.48
N PHE A 390 5.04 -19.27 19.11
CA PHE A 390 6.14 -18.77 19.93
C PHE A 390 5.66 -18.20 21.26
N SER A 391 4.54 -17.48 21.25
CA SER A 391 3.95 -16.92 22.47
C SER A 391 3.62 -17.95 23.52
N THR A 392 3.09 -19.08 23.08
CA THR A 392 2.72 -20.18 23.96
C THR A 392 3.96 -20.81 24.59
N PHE A 393 5.06 -20.88 23.84
CA PHE A 393 6.34 -21.40 24.32
C PHE A 393 7.06 -20.44 25.30
N ILE A 394 7.16 -19.16 24.94
CA ILE A 394 8.02 -18.21 25.67
C ILE A 394 7.39 -17.77 27.00
N ASN A 395 6.05 -17.74 27.07
CA ASN A 395 5.35 -17.34 28.28
C ASN A 395 5.59 -18.34 29.41
N ASN A 396 6.17 -17.85 30.50
CA ASN A 396 6.53 -18.64 31.68
C ASN A 396 7.77 -19.54 31.49
N PHE A 397 8.52 -19.37 30.40
CA PHE A 397 9.83 -20.01 30.29
C PHE A 397 10.78 -19.35 31.30
N GLN A 398 11.41 -20.14 32.17
CA GLN A 398 12.37 -19.64 33.15
C GLN A 398 13.78 -19.89 32.64
N ILE A 399 14.55 -18.81 32.44
CA ILE A 399 15.97 -18.94 32.10
C ILE A 399 16.83 -18.99 33.38
N PRO A 400 18.03 -19.61 33.35
CA PRO A 400 18.89 -19.64 34.53
C PRO A 400 19.41 -18.24 34.93
N PRO A 401 19.81 -18.01 36.20
CA PRO A 401 20.12 -16.68 36.73
C PRO A 401 21.21 -15.90 36.00
N ASP A 402 22.19 -16.60 35.42
CA ASP A 402 23.35 -16.01 34.73
C ASP A 402 23.17 -15.93 33.21
N TYR A 403 21.95 -16.17 32.72
CA TYR A 403 21.63 -16.17 31.31
C TYR A 403 20.95 -14.86 30.90
N VAL A 404 21.17 -14.49 29.64
CA VAL A 404 20.52 -13.39 28.97
C VAL A 404 19.90 -13.88 27.67
N ILE A 405 18.91 -13.16 27.18
CA ILE A 405 18.36 -13.42 25.84
C ILE A 405 19.17 -12.62 24.82
N VAL A 406 19.49 -13.27 23.71
CA VAL A 406 20.12 -12.64 22.56
C VAL A 406 19.36 -13.02 21.30
N SER A 407 19.31 -12.11 20.34
CA SER A 407 18.84 -12.42 18.99
C SER A 407 20.02 -12.44 18.03
N PHE A 408 20.13 -13.50 17.24
CA PHE A 408 21.08 -13.59 16.14
C PHE A 408 20.34 -13.37 14.81
N ASP A 409 20.83 -12.43 14.00
CA ASP A 409 20.35 -12.18 12.63
C ASP A 409 21.42 -12.60 11.62
N VAL A 410 21.03 -13.25 10.53
CA VAL A 410 21.98 -13.67 9.48
C VAL A 410 22.23 -12.54 8.51
N VAL A 411 23.50 -12.18 8.35
CA VAL A 411 23.93 -11.13 7.42
C VAL A 411 23.70 -11.59 5.98
N SER A 412 22.67 -11.02 5.34
CA SER A 412 22.37 -11.21 3.91
C SER A 412 22.28 -12.70 3.50
N LEU A 413 21.52 -13.48 4.27
CA LEU A 413 21.39 -14.94 4.14
C LEU A 413 21.31 -15.46 2.70
N PHE A 414 20.37 -14.97 1.91
CA PHE A 414 20.15 -15.49 0.55
C PHE A 414 21.32 -15.23 -0.41
N THR A 415 22.05 -14.11 -0.27
CA THR A 415 23.19 -13.82 -1.15
C THR A 415 24.44 -14.60 -0.74
N ASN A 416 24.53 -15.00 0.53
CA ASN A 416 25.73 -15.64 1.07
C ASN A 416 25.66 -17.17 1.14
N LEU A 417 24.48 -17.77 0.98
CA LEU A 417 24.33 -19.21 1.03
C LEU A 417 24.72 -19.90 -0.30
N SER A 418 25.84 -20.62 -0.29
CA SER A 418 26.39 -21.30 -1.47
C SER A 418 25.62 -22.57 -1.86
N MET A 419 25.70 -22.94 -3.14
CA MET A 419 25.10 -24.18 -3.64
C MET A 419 25.69 -25.43 -2.98
N GLU A 420 26.99 -25.42 -2.69
CA GLU A 420 27.69 -26.54 -2.06
C GLU A 420 27.13 -26.85 -0.66
N VAL A 421 26.91 -25.81 0.16
CA VAL A 421 26.33 -25.97 1.50
C VAL A 421 24.90 -26.49 1.42
N VAL A 422 24.11 -25.99 0.45
CA VAL A 422 22.74 -26.47 0.20
C VAL A 422 22.73 -27.95 -0.18
N LEU A 423 23.56 -28.36 -1.15
CA LEU A 423 23.59 -29.76 -1.60
C LEU A 423 24.10 -30.69 -0.49
N LYS A 424 25.07 -30.27 0.32
CA LYS A 424 25.52 -31.01 1.51
C LYS A 424 24.37 -31.23 2.49
N SER A 425 23.61 -30.18 2.81
CA SER A 425 22.46 -30.25 3.73
C SER A 425 21.36 -31.18 3.20
N LEU A 426 21.01 -31.07 1.91
CA LEU A 426 20.03 -31.97 1.29
C LEU A 426 20.50 -33.43 1.28
N ARG A 427 21.81 -33.66 1.11
CA ARG A 427 22.39 -35.01 1.15
C ARG A 427 22.31 -35.60 2.56
N ASN A 428 22.61 -34.81 3.59
CA ASN A 428 22.47 -35.23 4.99
C ASN A 428 21.01 -35.59 5.33
N ASN A 429 20.06 -34.86 4.74
CA ASN A 429 18.63 -35.05 4.95
C ASN A 429 17.96 -35.98 3.93
N TRP A 430 18.73 -36.69 3.10
CA TRP A 430 18.18 -37.50 2.00
C TRP A 430 17.23 -38.59 2.47
N ASN A 431 17.46 -39.21 3.63
CA ASN A 431 16.58 -40.25 4.18
C ASN A 431 15.14 -39.75 4.40
N SER A 432 14.96 -38.46 4.71
CA SER A 432 13.65 -37.82 4.86
C SER A 432 13.07 -37.37 3.53
N ILE A 433 13.92 -37.04 2.56
CA ILE A 433 13.54 -36.54 1.23
C ILE A 433 13.18 -37.67 0.27
N SER A 434 13.91 -38.78 0.30
CA SER A 434 13.76 -39.89 -0.63
C SER A 434 12.35 -40.49 -0.69
N PRO A 435 11.57 -40.60 0.42
CA PRO A 435 10.19 -41.10 0.34
C PRO A 435 9.23 -40.15 -0.41
N CYS A 436 9.56 -38.86 -0.46
CA CYS A 436 8.74 -37.83 -1.11
C CYS A 436 9.19 -37.49 -2.54
N CYS A 437 10.37 -37.98 -2.95
CA CYS A 437 11.04 -37.66 -4.20
C CYS A 437 10.95 -38.85 -5.17
N PRO A 438 10.42 -38.67 -6.39
CA PRO A 438 10.24 -39.78 -7.33
C PRO A 438 11.52 -40.16 -8.09
N PHE A 439 12.65 -39.53 -7.80
CA PHE A 439 13.94 -39.77 -8.44
C PHE A 439 15.08 -39.79 -7.42
N ASP A 440 16.27 -40.23 -7.86
CA ASP A 440 17.47 -40.33 -7.05
C ASP A 440 18.09 -38.96 -6.72
N PHE A 441 18.97 -38.95 -5.71
CA PHE A 441 19.64 -37.73 -5.27
C PHE A 441 20.42 -37.06 -6.39
N GLU A 442 21.07 -37.84 -7.27
CA GLU A 442 21.87 -37.29 -8.36
C GLU A 442 21.00 -36.58 -9.42
N THR A 443 19.77 -37.06 -9.64
CA THR A 443 18.80 -36.34 -10.48
C THR A 443 18.33 -35.07 -9.77
N LEU A 444 18.04 -35.10 -8.47
CA LEU A 444 17.67 -33.91 -7.69
C LEU A 444 18.77 -32.84 -7.73
N GLU A 445 20.00 -33.26 -7.48
CA GLU A 445 21.22 -32.43 -7.51
C GLU A 445 21.35 -31.71 -8.84
N ARG A 446 21.28 -32.41 -9.97
CA ARG A 446 21.34 -31.81 -11.32
C ARG A 446 20.21 -30.80 -11.59
N VAL A 447 19.00 -31.05 -11.05
CA VAL A 447 17.88 -30.11 -11.20
C VAL A 447 18.15 -28.85 -10.38
N ILE A 448 18.66 -28.98 -9.15
CA ILE A 448 19.02 -27.85 -8.28
C ILE A 448 20.17 -27.04 -8.89
N GLU A 449 21.22 -27.70 -9.36
CA GLU A 449 22.34 -27.06 -10.08
C GLU A 449 21.83 -26.23 -11.26
N PHE A 450 20.91 -26.79 -12.06
CA PHE A 450 20.30 -26.04 -13.15
C PHE A 450 19.51 -24.83 -12.65
N ILE A 451 18.74 -24.95 -11.56
CA ILE A 451 17.97 -23.82 -11.00
C ILE A 451 18.91 -22.71 -10.53
N PHE A 452 20.05 -23.04 -9.93
CA PHE A 452 21.10 -22.08 -9.56
C PHE A 452 21.75 -21.46 -10.80
N ASP A 453 22.15 -22.26 -11.79
CA ASP A 453 22.80 -21.81 -13.03
C ASP A 453 21.90 -20.91 -13.88
N SER A 454 20.59 -21.17 -13.88
CA SER A 454 19.61 -20.43 -14.66
C SER A 454 19.00 -19.25 -13.90
N ASN A 455 19.62 -18.79 -12.82
CA ASN A 455 19.16 -17.62 -12.08
C ASN A 455 19.73 -16.33 -12.68
N PHE A 456 18.91 -15.62 -13.44
CA PHE A 456 19.26 -14.36 -14.08
C PHE A 456 18.13 -13.34 -13.93
N THR A 457 18.45 -12.08 -14.13
CA THR A 457 17.51 -10.98 -13.99
C THR A 457 17.79 -9.87 -15.02
N ILE A 458 16.81 -9.01 -15.25
CA ILE A 458 16.95 -7.81 -16.08
C ILE A 458 16.78 -6.54 -15.23
N PHE A 459 17.69 -5.60 -15.41
CA PHE A 459 17.62 -4.26 -14.83
C PHE A 459 18.05 -3.22 -15.87
N ASN A 460 17.25 -2.16 -16.06
CA ASN A 460 17.51 -1.09 -17.03
C ASN A 460 17.98 -1.58 -18.42
N GLY A 461 17.33 -2.63 -18.94
CA GLY A 461 17.63 -3.20 -20.26
C GLY A 461 18.87 -4.10 -20.33
N THR A 462 19.62 -4.23 -19.23
CA THR A 462 20.81 -5.08 -19.12
C THR A 462 20.48 -6.37 -18.37
N TYR A 463 21.07 -7.49 -18.80
CA TYR A 463 20.89 -8.80 -18.18
C TYR A 463 22.04 -9.12 -17.23
N TYR A 464 21.72 -9.71 -16.09
CA TYR A 464 22.68 -10.11 -15.06
C TYR A 464 22.37 -11.54 -14.62
N LYS A 465 23.40 -12.37 -14.47
CA LYS A 465 23.32 -13.70 -13.87
C LYS A 465 23.81 -13.62 -12.44
N GLN A 466 23.06 -14.18 -11.50
CA GLN A 466 23.57 -14.36 -10.14
C GLN A 466 24.50 -15.59 -10.16
N ILE A 467 25.76 -15.41 -9.78
CA ILE A 467 26.78 -16.46 -9.80
C ILE A 467 27.08 -17.02 -8.40
N PHE A 468 26.67 -16.32 -7.35
CA PHE A 468 26.85 -16.76 -5.96
C PHE A 468 25.60 -16.48 -5.11
N GLY A 469 25.40 -17.32 -4.10
CA GLY A 469 24.21 -17.27 -3.24
C GLY A 469 23.06 -18.12 -3.77
N THR A 470 22.04 -18.25 -2.94
CA THR A 470 20.81 -18.96 -3.27
C THR A 470 19.96 -18.09 -4.22
N PRO A 471 19.27 -18.69 -5.22
CA PRO A 471 18.57 -17.94 -6.27
C PRO A 471 17.55 -16.93 -5.74
N MET A 472 17.86 -15.64 -5.79
CA MET A 472 16.93 -14.62 -5.27
C MET A 472 15.62 -14.60 -6.07
N GLY A 473 14.49 -14.55 -5.36
CA GLY A 473 13.15 -14.55 -5.97
C GLY A 473 12.66 -15.91 -6.48
N SER A 474 13.48 -16.97 -6.41
CA SER A 474 13.04 -18.33 -6.73
C SER A 474 12.19 -18.93 -5.62
N LYS A 475 11.19 -19.74 -5.99
CA LYS A 475 10.29 -20.43 -5.04
C LYS A 475 10.99 -21.49 -4.20
N ILE A 476 12.13 -22.00 -4.67
CA ILE A 476 12.90 -23.04 -3.98
C ILE A 476 13.75 -22.49 -2.83
N SER A 477 14.15 -21.21 -2.93
CA SER A 477 15.15 -20.64 -2.03
C SER A 477 14.78 -20.68 -0.55
N PRO A 478 13.54 -20.36 -0.12
CA PRO A 478 13.17 -20.40 1.30
C PRO A 478 13.27 -21.81 1.90
N ILE A 479 12.88 -22.84 1.17
CA ILE A 479 12.93 -24.21 1.69
C ILE A 479 14.37 -24.73 1.78
N LEU A 480 15.23 -24.40 0.80
CA LEU A 480 16.66 -24.76 0.84
C LEU A 480 17.36 -24.12 2.04
N VAL A 481 17.08 -22.83 2.28
CA VAL A 481 17.62 -22.09 3.43
C VAL A 481 17.21 -22.75 4.74
N ASN A 482 15.95 -23.20 4.87
CA ASN A 482 15.48 -23.86 6.08
C ASN A 482 16.25 -25.15 6.39
N PHE A 483 16.49 -26.01 5.39
CA PHE A 483 17.30 -27.22 5.56
C PHE A 483 18.70 -26.88 6.07
N VAL A 484 19.37 -25.89 5.45
CA VAL A 484 20.72 -25.49 5.87
C VAL A 484 20.73 -24.92 7.27
N LEU A 485 19.79 -24.03 7.61
CA LEU A 485 19.78 -23.41 8.94
C LEU A 485 19.41 -24.40 10.04
N ASP A 486 18.59 -25.41 9.77
CA ASP A 486 18.32 -26.47 10.74
C ASP A 486 19.56 -27.33 11.00
N ASP A 487 20.28 -27.74 9.94
CA ASP A 487 21.54 -28.46 10.09
C ASP A 487 22.58 -27.61 10.84
N LEU A 488 22.68 -26.32 10.51
CA LEU A 488 23.58 -25.37 11.17
C LEU A 488 23.26 -25.25 12.66
N VAL A 489 22.00 -25.00 13.02
CA VAL A 489 21.59 -24.87 14.43
C VAL A 489 21.83 -26.16 15.18
N LYS A 490 21.47 -27.30 14.59
CA LYS A 490 21.67 -28.62 15.19
C LYS A 490 23.15 -28.90 15.45
N ASP A 491 24.01 -28.69 14.46
CA ASP A 491 25.44 -28.91 14.60
C ASP A 491 26.05 -27.94 15.63
N CYS A 492 25.70 -26.65 15.56
CA CYS A 492 26.18 -25.65 16.51
C CYS A 492 25.79 -26.01 17.94
N LEU A 493 24.54 -26.44 18.18
CA LEU A 493 24.09 -26.83 19.51
C LEU A 493 24.73 -28.13 20.00
N HIS A 494 24.97 -29.09 19.11
CA HIS A 494 25.59 -30.37 19.47
C HIS A 494 27.04 -30.18 19.95
N TYR A 495 27.79 -29.29 19.31
CA TYR A 495 29.19 -29.02 19.61
C TYR A 495 29.41 -27.81 20.54
N MET A 496 28.33 -27.16 21.01
CA MET A 496 28.43 -25.98 21.87
C MET A 496 29.11 -26.36 23.20
N PRO A 497 30.14 -25.63 23.65
CA PRO A 497 30.87 -25.97 24.89
C PRO A 497 30.09 -25.63 26.17
N HIS A 498 28.95 -24.96 26.05
CA HIS A 498 28.08 -24.60 27.16
C HIS A 498 26.62 -24.89 26.81
N HIS A 499 25.78 -25.01 27.84
CA HIS A 499 24.37 -25.33 27.69
C HIS A 499 23.58 -24.14 27.13
N ILE A 500 22.71 -24.40 26.15
CA ILE A 500 21.77 -23.44 25.57
C ILE A 500 20.34 -23.90 25.90
N PRO A 501 19.63 -23.23 26.83
CA PRO A 501 18.30 -23.66 27.30
C PRO A 501 17.24 -23.75 26.20
N PHE A 502 17.31 -22.87 25.21
CA PHE A 502 16.47 -22.94 24.02
C PHE A 502 17.10 -22.20 22.85
N VAL A 503 16.69 -22.61 21.65
CA VAL A 503 16.84 -21.84 20.41
C VAL A 503 15.51 -21.85 19.70
N LYS A 504 15.06 -20.67 19.25
CA LYS A 504 13.87 -20.52 18.42
C LYS A 504 14.20 -19.71 17.18
N ARG A 505 13.92 -20.27 16.01
CA ARG A 505 14.26 -19.73 14.69
C ARG A 505 13.00 -19.41 13.91
N TYR A 506 12.92 -18.19 13.38
CA TYR A 506 11.94 -17.80 12.38
C TYR A 506 12.66 -17.31 11.13
N VAL A 507 12.69 -18.15 10.09
CA VAL A 507 13.46 -17.89 8.86
C VAL A 507 14.93 -17.63 9.20
N ASP A 508 15.38 -16.37 9.15
CA ASP A 508 16.73 -15.88 9.39
C ASP A 508 16.97 -15.40 10.83
N ASP A 509 15.92 -15.08 11.58
CA ASP A 509 16.05 -14.62 12.96
C ASP A 509 16.13 -15.80 13.94
N LEU A 510 17.13 -15.83 14.82
CA LEU A 510 17.22 -16.76 15.94
C LEU A 510 17.12 -16.02 17.27
N LEU A 511 16.44 -16.63 18.22
CA LEU A 511 16.39 -16.22 19.61
C LEU A 511 16.97 -17.31 20.49
N LEU A 512 17.94 -16.95 21.33
CA LEU A 512 18.65 -17.88 22.20
C LEU A 512 18.69 -17.34 23.63
N ALA A 513 18.79 -18.24 24.60
CA ALA A 513 19.28 -17.92 25.94
C ALA A 513 20.73 -18.37 26.06
N VAL A 514 21.63 -17.45 26.43
CA VAL A 514 23.09 -17.68 26.47
C VAL A 514 23.64 -17.19 27.82
N PRO A 515 24.67 -17.84 28.40
CA PRO A 515 25.36 -17.28 29.56
C PRO A 515 25.90 -15.88 29.26
N LYS A 516 25.73 -14.94 30.18
CA LYS A 516 26.07 -13.52 29.98
C LYS A 516 27.53 -13.28 29.59
N ASP A 517 28.44 -14.12 30.08
CA ASP A 517 29.87 -14.07 29.80
C ASP A 517 30.28 -14.79 28.51
N GLN A 518 29.39 -15.56 27.88
CA GLN A 518 29.70 -16.42 26.73
C GLN A 518 29.10 -15.93 25.39
N ILE A 519 28.37 -14.80 25.38
CA ILE A 519 27.69 -14.27 24.18
C ILE A 519 28.64 -14.19 22.97
N GLY A 520 29.83 -13.61 23.17
CA GLY A 520 30.84 -13.46 22.11
C GLY A 520 31.35 -14.81 21.59
N MET A 521 31.59 -15.77 22.47
CA MET A 521 32.04 -17.11 22.09
C MET A 521 30.94 -17.88 21.35
N THR A 522 29.67 -17.79 21.80
CA THR A 522 28.53 -18.38 21.08
C THR A 522 28.42 -17.79 19.68
N LEU A 523 28.52 -16.46 19.53
CA LEU A 523 28.46 -15.80 18.24
C LEU A 523 29.62 -16.24 17.32
N GLU A 524 30.85 -16.25 17.84
CA GLU A 524 32.03 -16.70 17.12
C GLU A 524 31.86 -18.16 16.66
N PHE A 525 31.36 -19.02 17.55
CA PHE A 525 31.11 -20.43 17.24
C PHE A 525 30.13 -20.61 16.08
N PHE A 526 28.98 -19.91 16.11
CA PHE A 526 28.03 -19.91 14.99
C PHE A 526 28.68 -19.40 13.69
N ASN A 527 29.54 -18.39 13.77
CA ASN A 527 30.27 -17.83 12.62
C ASN A 527 31.38 -18.74 12.08
N THR A 528 31.79 -19.78 12.81
CA THR A 528 32.76 -20.77 12.32
C THR A 528 32.14 -21.83 11.39
N TYR A 529 30.81 -21.97 11.37
CA TYR A 529 30.12 -23.02 10.61
C TYR A 529 30.40 -22.93 9.10
N ASP A 530 30.31 -21.73 8.53
CA ASP A 530 30.65 -21.45 7.14
C ASP A 530 31.19 -20.02 6.99
N ARG A 531 32.25 -19.85 6.19
CA ARG A 531 32.92 -18.56 6.00
C ARG A 531 32.04 -17.45 5.42
N HIS A 532 30.95 -17.80 4.75
CA HIS A 532 30.01 -16.85 4.14
C HIS A 532 28.75 -16.64 4.97
N ILE A 533 28.35 -17.61 5.80
CA ILE A 533 27.21 -17.48 6.71
C ILE A 533 27.69 -16.82 7.99
N GLN A 534 27.31 -15.57 8.21
CA GLN A 534 27.75 -14.79 9.36
C GLN A 534 26.53 -14.20 10.07
N PHE A 535 26.57 -14.21 11.40
CA PHE A 535 25.54 -13.73 12.30
C PHE A 535 25.99 -12.43 12.97
N THR A 536 25.02 -11.56 13.24
CA THR A 536 25.16 -10.41 14.13
C THR A 536 24.33 -10.64 15.38
N VAL A 537 24.78 -10.12 16.52
CA VAL A 537 24.06 -10.24 17.80
C VAL A 537 23.35 -8.93 18.17
N GLU A 538 22.09 -9.05 18.56
CA GLU A 538 21.34 -8.03 19.30
C GLU A 538 21.11 -8.53 20.74
N GLU A 539 21.77 -7.87 21.69
CA GLU A 539 21.66 -8.19 23.12
C GLU A 539 20.41 -7.56 23.76
N GLU A 540 19.90 -8.17 24.83
CA GLU A 540 18.80 -7.59 25.60
C GLU A 540 19.13 -6.21 26.17
N THR A 541 18.33 -5.21 25.81
CA THR A 541 18.41 -3.86 26.38
C THR A 541 17.27 -3.70 27.38
N ASN A 542 17.59 -3.32 28.63
CA ASN A 542 16.61 -3.26 29.72
C ASN A 542 15.84 -4.59 29.90
N ARG A 543 16.56 -5.72 29.77
CA ARG A 543 15.98 -7.08 29.85
C ARG A 543 14.93 -7.36 28.78
N ALA A 544 15.00 -6.71 27.62
CA ALA A 544 14.06 -6.91 26.53
C ALA A 544 14.77 -7.03 25.17
N VAL A 545 14.24 -7.91 24.31
CA VAL A 545 14.72 -8.14 22.94
C VAL A 545 13.51 -8.20 21.99
N PRO A 546 13.53 -7.49 20.87
CA PRO A 546 12.52 -7.67 19.82
C PRO A 546 12.71 -9.02 19.13
N PHE A 547 11.63 -9.78 18.97
CA PHE A 547 11.62 -11.00 18.17
C PHE A 547 10.25 -11.16 17.51
N LEU A 548 10.22 -11.36 16.19
CA LEU A 548 8.99 -11.28 15.39
C LEU A 548 8.28 -9.92 15.58
N ASP A 549 6.96 -9.95 15.78
CA ASP A 549 6.12 -8.78 16.10
C ASP A 549 5.93 -8.60 17.63
N MET A 550 6.87 -9.10 18.44
CA MET A 550 6.76 -9.13 19.91
C MET A 550 8.02 -8.58 20.58
N LEU A 551 7.83 -8.01 21.78
CA LEU A 551 8.93 -7.67 22.67
C LEU A 551 9.02 -8.74 23.75
N VAL A 552 10.07 -9.55 23.70
CA VAL A 552 10.36 -10.57 24.72
C VAL A 552 11.05 -9.89 25.88
N MET A 553 10.48 -10.00 27.08
CA MET A 553 10.96 -9.34 28.30
C MET A 553 11.28 -10.38 29.36
N ARG A 554 12.44 -10.22 29.99
CA ARG A 554 12.87 -10.98 31.15
C ARG A 554 12.54 -10.25 32.44
N THR A 555 11.72 -10.89 33.27
CA THR A 555 11.33 -10.38 34.58
C THR A 555 12.48 -10.50 35.61
N GLU A 556 12.32 -9.90 36.78
CA GLU A 556 13.28 -10.02 37.90
C GLU A 556 13.51 -11.48 38.34
N ASN A 557 12.52 -12.34 38.17
CA ASN A 557 12.60 -13.77 38.51
C ASN A 557 13.11 -14.64 37.35
N ASN A 558 13.71 -14.04 36.31
CA ASN A 558 14.18 -14.70 35.09
C ASN A 558 13.09 -15.44 34.29
N ILE A 559 11.83 -15.08 34.52
CA ILE A 559 10.70 -15.58 33.72
C ILE A 559 10.55 -14.69 32.50
N LEU A 560 10.43 -15.33 31.33
CA LEU A 560 10.17 -14.66 30.07
C LEU A 560 8.68 -14.40 29.90
N LYS A 561 8.38 -13.20 29.42
CA LYS A 561 7.04 -12.73 29.07
C LYS A 561 7.11 -11.99 27.75
N GLN A 562 5.98 -11.88 27.08
CA GLN A 562 5.87 -11.09 25.87
C GLN A 562 4.82 -10.00 26.01
N ASN A 563 5.13 -8.84 25.45
CA ASN A 563 4.12 -7.84 25.10
C ASN A 563 3.96 -7.83 23.58
N GLY A 564 2.71 -7.85 23.11
CA GLY A 564 2.44 -7.59 21.70
C GLY A 564 2.96 -6.21 21.35
N ILE A 565 3.71 -6.09 20.26
CA ILE A 565 4.06 -4.77 19.73
C ILE A 565 2.77 -4.23 19.12
N GLU A 566 1.95 -3.52 19.91
CA GLU A 566 1.23 -2.40 19.32
C GLU A 566 2.31 -1.55 18.66
N SER A 567 2.15 -1.27 17.37
CA SER A 567 3.09 -0.54 16.51
C SER A 567 3.34 0.89 17.02
N HIS A 568 3.96 1.04 18.17
CA HIS A 568 4.27 2.24 18.94
C HIS A 568 5.22 1.81 20.07
N ILE A 569 6.52 1.84 19.80
CA ILE A 569 7.65 2.17 20.70
C ILE A 569 8.92 1.62 20.03
N VAL A 570 9.40 2.35 19.01
CA VAL A 570 10.83 2.48 18.75
C VAL A 570 11.09 3.97 18.85
N GLN A 571 11.03 4.49 20.08
CA GLN A 571 11.46 5.85 20.41
C GLN A 571 11.79 6.08 21.89
N ILE A 572 11.86 5.05 22.75
CA ILE A 572 12.11 5.25 24.19
C ILE A 572 13.34 4.47 24.63
N VAL A 573 14.53 4.91 24.22
CA VAL A 573 15.76 4.80 25.05
C VAL A 573 16.65 6.06 24.92
N SER A 574 16.29 7.11 24.16
CA SER A 574 17.15 8.30 24.00
C SER A 574 16.68 9.59 24.70
N SER A 575 15.69 9.54 25.59
CA SER A 575 15.20 10.78 26.24
C SER A 575 14.60 10.63 27.65
N ALA A 576 15.07 9.67 28.45
CA ALA A 576 14.73 9.59 29.87
C ALA A 576 15.99 9.59 30.75
N THR A 577 16.80 10.62 30.57
CA THR A 577 17.68 11.13 31.62
C THR A 577 17.25 12.57 31.80
N ILE A 578 16.60 12.90 32.92
CA ILE A 578 16.59 14.18 33.65
C ILE A 578 15.38 14.19 34.61
N HIS A 579 15.72 14.34 35.89
CA HIS A 579 14.89 14.69 37.05
C HIS A 579 13.81 13.70 37.52
N ILE A 580 14.16 12.88 38.54
CA ILE A 580 13.56 13.02 39.89
C ILE A 580 14.65 12.79 40.94
N THR A 581 15.16 13.89 41.50
CA THR A 581 15.70 13.97 42.86
C THR A 581 14.73 14.82 43.66
N GLN A 582 14.56 14.43 44.93
CA GLN A 582 13.64 14.92 45.98
C GLN A 582 12.28 14.24 46.03
#